data_AF-A0A7J2PV36-F1
#
_entry.id   AF-A0A7J2PV36-F1
#
_cell.length_a   1.000
_cell.length_b   1.000
_cell.length_c   1.000
_cell.angle_alpha   90.00
_cell.angle_beta   90.00
_cell.angle_gamma   90.00
#
_symmetry.space_group_name_H-M   'P 1'
#
loop_
_entity.id
_entity.type
_entity.pdbx_description
1 polymer ?
#
loop_
_entity_poly.entity_id
_entity_poly.type
_entity_poly.pdbx_seq_one_letter_code
_entity_poly.pdbx_strand_id
1 'polypeptide(L)'
;MDSELPYLKIQFILFCKMTGYIKNFEFEKPPKKMTYLDDEPLELTEDFVFFHNKSKIRKSLNRLQYLFKSYTKNPLLALGIRDSLLKKEFTEKFLIILFTTPEVVEDTNRIIEKNSNITLIEGAYYLTTTSRFMLLLARDLKGINSGVNTMEEILKQILEDYFGKKNFEEFIKIRQFKLFN
;
A
#
# COMPACT_ATOMS: atom_id res chain seq x y z
N MET A 1 26.70 -19.54 41.45
CA MET A 1 26.68 -19.86 40.01
C MET A 1 25.44 -19.20 39.45
N ASP A 2 25.55 -17.90 39.18
CA ASP A 2 24.46 -17.05 38.72
C ASP A 2 25.04 -16.11 37.67
N SER A 3 24.82 -16.38 36.37
CA SER A 3 25.17 -15.40 35.33
C SER A 3 24.45 -15.54 33.98
N GLU A 4 23.46 -16.43 33.81
CA GLU A 4 22.80 -16.58 32.49
C GLU A 4 21.38 -16.00 32.40
N LEU A 5 20.74 -15.65 33.52
CA LEU A 5 19.36 -15.16 33.55
C LEU A 5 19.12 -13.70 33.08
N PRO A 6 20.05 -12.72 33.27
CA PRO A 6 19.81 -11.35 32.81
C PRO A 6 19.90 -11.21 31.29
N TYR A 7 20.82 -11.94 30.65
CA TYR A 7 21.09 -11.83 29.21
C TYR A 7 19.95 -12.39 28.35
N LEU A 8 19.33 -13.49 28.78
CA LEU A 8 18.16 -14.08 28.10
C LEU A 8 16.90 -13.19 28.22
N LYS A 9 16.69 -12.51 29.36
CA LYS A 9 15.61 -11.54 29.51
C LYS A 9 15.81 -10.30 28.62
N ILE A 10 17.05 -9.82 28.49
CA ILE A 10 17.36 -8.66 27.64
C ILE A 10 17.25 -9.02 26.16
N GLN A 11 17.68 -10.22 25.75
CA GLN A 11 17.45 -10.69 24.37
C GLN A 11 15.96 -10.91 24.08
N PHE A 12 15.14 -11.41 25.01
CA PHE A 12 13.68 -11.51 24.82
C PHE A 12 13.00 -10.14 24.80
N ILE A 13 13.46 -9.16 25.59
CA ILE A 13 12.94 -7.79 25.55
C ILE A 13 13.38 -7.07 24.26
N LEU A 14 14.57 -7.37 23.72
CA LEU A 14 15.00 -6.87 22.41
C LEU A 14 14.31 -7.58 21.22
N PHE A 15 13.95 -8.85 21.36
CA PHE A 15 13.19 -9.59 20.33
C PHE A 15 11.67 -9.30 20.36
N CYS A 16 11.20 -8.60 21.40
CA CYS A 16 9.80 -8.21 21.58
C CYS A 16 9.59 -6.69 21.62
N LYS A 17 10.35 -5.91 20.84
CA LYS A 17 9.75 -4.73 20.20
C LYS A 17 8.96 -5.21 18.98
N MET A 18 7.94 -6.04 19.22
CA MET A 18 6.87 -6.20 18.25
C MET A 18 6.21 -4.82 18.15
N THR A 19 6.67 -4.02 17.19
CA THR A 19 5.91 -2.88 16.68
C THR A 19 4.62 -3.50 16.15
N GLY A 20 3.59 -3.61 16.99
CA GLY A 20 2.37 -4.32 16.64
C GLY A 20 1.68 -3.48 15.58
N TYR A 21 1.80 -3.80 14.30
CA TYR A 21 0.97 -3.21 13.24
C TYR A 21 -0.13 -4.19 12.87
N ILE A 22 -1.20 -3.69 12.25
CA ILE A 22 -2.36 -4.48 11.86
C ILE A 22 -1.92 -5.73 11.10
N LYS A 23 -2.29 -6.90 11.64
CA LYS A 23 -1.98 -8.18 11.00
C LYS A 23 -3.08 -8.60 10.02
N ASN A 24 -4.34 -8.34 10.31
CA ASN A 24 -5.44 -8.66 9.41
C ASN A 24 -6.33 -7.43 9.26
N PHE A 25 -6.74 -7.13 8.03
CA PHE A 25 -7.69 -6.07 7.74
C PHE A 25 -9.11 -6.63 7.82
N GLU A 26 -10.01 -5.81 8.38
CA GLU A 26 -11.44 -6.07 8.40
C GLU A 26 -12.08 -5.36 7.20
N PHE A 27 -13.04 -6.01 6.54
CA PHE A 27 -13.70 -5.45 5.36
C PHE A 27 -15.21 -5.47 5.53
N GLU A 28 -15.88 -4.36 5.24
CA GLU A 28 -17.35 -4.29 5.11
C GLU A 28 -17.83 -5.29 4.06
N LYS A 29 -17.10 -5.38 2.93
CA LYS A 29 -17.30 -6.39 1.90
C LYS A 29 -16.00 -7.14 1.65
N PRO A 30 -15.89 -8.41 2.08
CA PRO A 30 -14.68 -9.20 1.89
C PRO A 30 -14.26 -9.29 0.40
N PRO A 31 -12.96 -9.21 0.10
CA PRO A 31 -12.47 -9.44 -1.25
C PRO A 31 -12.64 -10.91 -1.66
N LYS A 32 -12.76 -11.18 -2.96
CA LYS A 32 -12.84 -12.56 -3.48
C LYS A 32 -11.64 -13.41 -3.05
N LYS A 33 -10.45 -12.83 -3.02
CA LYS A 33 -9.25 -13.49 -2.53
C LYS A 33 -8.32 -12.49 -1.86
N MET A 34 -7.82 -12.86 -0.68
CA MET A 34 -6.75 -12.14 0.00
C MET A 34 -5.71 -13.13 0.53
N THR A 35 -4.44 -12.76 0.42
CA THR A 35 -3.33 -13.52 0.97
C THR A 35 -2.36 -12.55 1.63
N TYR A 36 -2.06 -12.79 2.90
CA TYR A 36 -1.04 -12.05 3.61
C TYR A 36 0.31 -12.71 3.41
N LEU A 37 1.36 -11.90 3.29
CA LEU A 37 2.74 -12.37 3.21
C LEU A 37 3.42 -12.13 4.55
N ASP A 38 4.33 -13.03 4.92
CA ASP A 38 5.15 -12.92 6.14
C ASP A 38 6.52 -12.34 5.77
N ASP A 39 6.50 -11.06 5.38
CA ASP A 39 7.65 -10.27 4.95
C ASP A 39 7.60 -8.88 5.62
N GLU A 40 8.69 -8.13 5.50
CA GLU A 40 8.82 -6.77 6.03
C GLU A 40 7.68 -5.85 5.56
N PRO A 41 7.08 -5.04 6.43
CA PRO A 41 5.99 -4.15 6.05
C PRO A 41 6.45 -3.05 5.09
N LEU A 42 5.49 -2.43 4.40
CA LEU A 42 5.73 -1.13 3.81
C LEU A 42 5.79 -0.09 4.93
N GLU A 43 6.89 0.64 5.02
CA GLU A 43 7.06 1.73 5.98
C GLU A 43 6.84 3.07 5.25
N LEU A 44 5.81 3.81 5.64
CA LEU A 44 5.52 5.09 5.02
C LEU A 44 6.45 6.18 5.55
N THR A 45 7.03 6.92 4.62
CA THR A 45 7.79 8.16 4.86
C THR A 45 7.02 9.36 4.33
N GLU A 46 7.52 10.57 4.59
CA GLU A 46 6.94 11.81 4.08
C GLU A 46 7.00 11.95 2.55
N ASP A 47 7.87 11.18 1.88
CA ASP A 47 8.05 11.21 0.43
C ASP A 47 7.01 10.37 -0.34
N PHE A 48 6.15 9.63 0.35
CA PHE A 48 5.15 8.80 -0.30
C PHE A 48 4.09 9.64 -1.01
N VAL A 49 3.80 9.28 -2.26
CA VAL A 49 2.76 9.92 -3.07
C VAL A 49 2.01 8.88 -3.89
N PHE A 50 0.84 9.25 -4.42
CA PHE A 50 0.12 8.41 -5.37
C PHE A 50 0.55 8.74 -6.79
N PHE A 51 1.06 7.75 -7.52
CA PHE A 51 1.32 7.84 -8.94
C PHE A 51 0.20 7.19 -9.75
N HIS A 52 -0.15 7.74 -10.92
CA HIS A 52 -1.17 7.18 -11.80
C HIS A 52 -0.78 7.27 -13.28
N ASN A 53 -1.24 6.34 -14.11
CA ASN A 53 -0.93 6.36 -15.55
C ASN A 53 -1.94 7.14 -16.43
N LYS A 54 -3.10 7.55 -15.91
CA LYS A 54 -4.12 8.29 -16.67
C LYS A 54 -4.72 9.42 -15.83
N SER A 55 -4.82 10.63 -16.40
CA SER A 55 -5.35 11.83 -15.73
C SER A 55 -6.76 11.64 -15.14
N LYS A 56 -7.62 10.86 -15.81
CA LYS A 56 -8.98 10.53 -15.35
C LYS A 56 -9.02 9.82 -13.99
N ILE A 57 -7.94 9.15 -13.57
CA ILE A 57 -7.82 8.46 -12.28
C ILE A 57 -7.68 9.46 -11.13
N ARG A 58 -7.14 10.66 -11.38
CA ARG A 58 -6.84 11.66 -10.35
C ARG A 58 -8.03 11.99 -9.45
N LYS A 59 -9.24 12.07 -10.04
CA LYS A 59 -10.46 12.35 -9.26
C LYS A 59 -10.77 11.27 -8.23
N SER A 60 -10.49 9.99 -8.54
CA SER A 60 -10.69 8.88 -7.62
C SER A 60 -9.73 8.97 -6.42
N LEU A 61 -8.51 9.47 -6.63
CA LEU A 61 -7.49 9.59 -5.58
C LEU A 61 -7.77 10.69 -4.56
N ASN A 62 -8.62 11.68 -4.88
CA ASN A 62 -8.94 12.79 -3.97
C ASN A 62 -9.35 12.29 -2.57
N ARG A 63 -10.13 11.22 -2.49
CA ARG A 63 -10.58 10.64 -1.22
C ARG A 63 -9.41 10.14 -0.36
N LEU A 64 -8.45 9.45 -0.98
CA LEU A 64 -7.23 9.00 -0.30
C LEU A 64 -6.36 10.18 0.13
N GLN A 65 -6.23 11.21 -0.70
CA GLN A 65 -5.48 12.43 -0.35
C GLN A 65 -6.12 13.15 0.86
N TYR A 66 -7.45 13.25 0.90
CA TYR A 66 -8.17 13.83 2.03
C TYR A 66 -8.11 12.97 3.29
N LEU A 67 -8.12 11.64 3.16
CA LEU A 67 -7.88 10.72 4.27
C LEU A 67 -6.52 11.04 4.92
N PHE A 68 -5.42 11.09 4.17
CA PHE A 68 -4.13 11.44 4.77
C PHE A 68 -4.11 12.86 5.36
N LYS A 69 -4.77 13.82 4.71
CA LYS A 69 -4.88 15.19 5.23
C LYS A 69 -5.55 15.25 6.60
N SER A 70 -6.56 14.40 6.87
CA SER A 70 -7.25 14.42 8.17
C SER A 70 -6.36 13.97 9.33
N TYR A 71 -5.31 13.20 9.07
CA TYR A 71 -4.36 12.73 10.10
C TYR A 71 -3.05 13.53 10.14
N THR A 72 -2.52 13.94 8.98
CA THR A 72 -1.18 14.55 8.85
C THR A 72 -1.20 16.05 8.58
N LYS A 73 -2.39 16.66 8.47
CA LYS A 73 -2.64 18.06 8.07
C LYS A 73 -2.27 18.41 6.62
N ASN A 74 -1.43 17.61 5.96
CA ASN A 74 -1.04 17.77 4.56
C ASN A 74 -1.65 16.67 3.70
N PRO A 75 -2.29 17.00 2.56
CA PRO A 75 -2.72 15.96 1.62
C PRO A 75 -1.51 15.35 0.93
N LEU A 76 -1.51 14.04 0.73
CA LEU A 76 -0.55 13.41 -0.17
C LEU A 76 -0.77 13.91 -1.60
N LEU A 77 0.28 13.93 -2.41
CA LEU A 77 0.18 14.31 -3.81
C LEU A 77 -0.34 13.15 -4.67
N ALA A 78 -0.98 13.50 -5.78
CA ALA A 78 -1.37 12.58 -6.85
C ALA A 78 -0.70 13.04 -8.15
N LEU A 79 0.30 12.28 -8.61
CA LEU A 79 1.19 12.62 -9.71
C LEU A 79 0.99 11.66 -10.89
N GLY A 80 1.20 12.16 -12.11
CA GLY A 80 1.25 11.31 -13.30
C GLY A 80 2.58 10.56 -13.39
N ILE A 81 2.55 9.28 -13.76
CA ILE A 81 3.75 8.55 -14.19
C ILE A 81 4.18 9.12 -15.53
N ARG A 82 5.46 9.47 -15.68
CA ARG A 82 6.00 9.98 -16.96
C ARG A 82 5.87 8.91 -18.03
N ASP A 83 5.44 9.29 -19.24
CA ASP A 83 5.26 8.34 -20.35
C ASP A 83 6.55 7.59 -20.69
N SER A 84 7.72 8.22 -20.52
CA SER A 84 9.04 7.59 -20.72
C SER A 84 9.33 6.43 -19.76
N LEU A 85 8.64 6.36 -18.63
CA LEU A 85 8.84 5.36 -17.57
C LEU A 85 7.86 4.19 -17.67
N LEU A 86 6.93 4.21 -18.63
CA LEU A 86 5.85 3.24 -18.71
C LEU A 86 5.69 2.68 -20.13
N LYS A 87 5.94 1.38 -20.28
CA LYS A 87 5.76 0.68 -21.56
C LYS A 87 4.30 0.76 -22.00
N LYS A 88 4.10 1.03 -23.29
CA LYS A 88 2.77 1.17 -23.89
C LYS A 88 1.87 -0.04 -23.64
N GLU A 89 2.43 -1.25 -23.74
CA GLU A 89 1.73 -2.52 -23.49
C GLU A 89 1.06 -2.59 -22.11
N PHE A 90 1.68 -2.02 -21.07
CA PHE A 90 1.10 -1.96 -19.74
C PHE A 90 -0.04 -0.95 -19.65
N THR A 91 0.08 0.19 -20.36
CA THR A 91 -0.99 1.21 -20.39
C THR A 91 -2.22 0.80 -21.19
N GLU A 92 -2.05 -0.09 -22.16
CA GLU A 92 -3.13 -0.68 -22.94
C GLU A 92 -3.85 -1.77 -22.13
N LYS A 93 -3.11 -2.49 -21.28
CA LYS A 93 -3.67 -3.55 -20.44
C LYS A 93 -4.30 -3.05 -19.14
N PHE A 94 -3.71 -2.03 -18.51
CA PHE A 94 -4.06 -1.62 -17.15
C PHE A 94 -4.22 -0.11 -17.00
N LEU A 95 -5.23 0.28 -16.22
CA LEU A 95 -5.18 1.47 -15.39
C LEU A 95 -4.39 1.15 -14.12
N ILE A 96 -3.49 2.07 -13.76
CA ILE A 96 -2.46 1.83 -12.75
C ILE A 96 -2.50 2.96 -11.72
N ILE A 97 -2.52 2.59 -10.44
CA ILE A 97 -2.16 3.44 -9.31
C ILE A 97 -0.99 2.78 -8.58
N LEU A 98 0.06 3.54 -8.30
CA LEU A 98 1.22 3.09 -7.52
C LEU A 98 1.42 4.07 -6.35
N PHE A 99 1.27 3.60 -5.13
CA PHE A 99 1.53 4.35 -3.92
C PHE A 99 2.93 4.04 -3.43
N THR A 100 3.85 5.00 -3.62
CA THR A 100 5.29 4.82 -3.44
C THR A 100 6.03 6.17 -3.41
N THR A 101 7.35 6.15 -3.21
CA THR A 101 8.24 7.31 -3.30
C THR A 101 8.68 7.61 -4.76
N PRO A 102 9.13 8.84 -5.08
CA PRO A 102 9.69 9.20 -6.39
C PRO A 102 10.87 8.32 -6.87
N GLU A 103 11.70 7.79 -5.98
CA GLU A 103 12.80 6.91 -6.39
C GLU A 103 12.28 5.57 -6.96
N VAL A 104 11.36 4.93 -6.24
CA VAL A 104 10.80 3.62 -6.60
C VAL A 104 9.93 3.69 -7.87
N VAL A 105 9.33 4.85 -8.21
CA VAL A 105 8.49 4.98 -9.42
C VAL A 105 9.31 4.80 -10.71
N GLU A 106 10.62 5.03 -10.68
CA GLU A 106 11.50 4.79 -11.83
C GLU A 106 11.54 3.30 -12.22
N ASP A 107 11.26 2.39 -11.26
CA ASP A 107 11.15 0.93 -11.46
C ASP A 107 9.75 0.48 -11.94
N THR A 108 8.84 1.38 -12.30
CA THR A 108 7.41 1.06 -12.57
C THR A 108 7.23 -0.09 -13.57
N ASN A 109 7.99 -0.13 -14.66
CA ASN A 109 7.88 -1.21 -15.64
C ASN A 109 8.18 -2.59 -15.03
N ARG A 110 9.25 -2.70 -14.23
CA ARG A 110 9.63 -3.93 -13.55
C ARG A 110 8.59 -4.33 -12.48
N ILE A 111 8.00 -3.34 -11.80
CA ILE A 111 6.93 -3.56 -10.82
C ILE A 111 5.70 -4.18 -11.50
N ILE A 112 5.27 -3.63 -12.64
CA ILE A 112 4.09 -4.12 -13.37
C ILE A 112 4.38 -5.47 -14.03
N GLU A 113 5.57 -5.66 -14.61
CA GLU A 113 5.97 -6.89 -15.28
C GLU A 113 5.84 -8.12 -14.38
N LYS A 114 6.24 -8.01 -13.10
CA LYS A 114 6.07 -9.07 -12.09
C LYS A 114 4.61 -9.45 -11.81
N ASN A 115 3.67 -8.57 -12.16
CA ASN A 115 2.23 -8.75 -11.98
C ASN A 115 1.49 -8.86 -13.32
N SER A 116 2.21 -8.93 -14.44
CA SER A 116 1.64 -8.85 -15.79
C SER A 116 0.83 -10.08 -16.18
N ASN A 117 1.08 -11.24 -15.57
CA ASN A 117 0.33 -12.49 -15.81
C ASN A 117 -1.11 -12.45 -15.29
N ILE A 118 -1.51 -11.40 -14.57
CA ILE A 118 -2.86 -11.26 -14.04
C ILE A 118 -3.82 -10.89 -15.17
N THR A 119 -4.95 -11.59 -15.22
CA THR A 119 -6.06 -11.32 -16.13
C THR A 119 -7.20 -10.65 -15.36
N LEU A 120 -7.53 -9.42 -15.74
CA LEU A 120 -8.60 -8.64 -15.12
C LEU A 120 -9.77 -8.51 -16.09
N ILE A 121 -10.96 -8.87 -15.62
CA ILE A 121 -12.22 -8.63 -16.32
C ILE A 121 -12.74 -7.22 -16.00
N GLU A 122 -13.82 -6.80 -16.65
CA GLU A 122 -14.41 -5.49 -16.39
C GLU A 122 -14.83 -5.34 -14.92
N GLY A 123 -14.52 -4.19 -14.31
CA GLY A 123 -14.78 -3.89 -12.90
C GLY A 123 -13.90 -4.63 -11.90
N ALA A 124 -13.05 -5.57 -12.34
CA ALA A 124 -12.11 -6.28 -11.48
C ALA A 124 -10.84 -5.46 -11.23
N TYR A 125 -10.20 -5.72 -10.09
CA TYR A 125 -8.92 -5.12 -9.73
C TYR A 125 -8.03 -6.09 -8.96
N TYR A 126 -6.74 -5.79 -9.02
CA TYR A 126 -5.72 -6.45 -8.23
C TYR A 126 -4.96 -5.40 -7.42
N LEU A 127 -4.86 -5.62 -6.11
CA LEU A 127 -4.16 -4.76 -5.18
C LEU A 127 -3.07 -5.59 -4.49
N THR A 128 -1.84 -5.09 -4.47
CA THR A 128 -0.73 -5.75 -3.77
C THR A 128 0.14 -4.74 -3.06
N THR A 129 0.71 -5.16 -1.94
CA THR A 129 1.68 -4.37 -1.17
C THR A 129 2.96 -5.16 -0.99
N THR A 130 4.08 -4.49 -1.15
CA THR A 130 5.44 -4.94 -0.82
C THR A 130 6.06 -3.98 0.18
N SER A 131 7.26 -4.25 0.69
CA SER A 131 8.02 -3.30 1.52
C SER A 131 8.38 -1.98 0.82
N ARG A 132 8.21 -1.89 -0.52
CA ARG A 132 8.55 -0.68 -1.30
C ARG A 132 7.35 0.09 -1.84
N PHE A 133 6.20 -0.55 -2.04
CA PHE A 133 5.05 0.08 -2.68
C PHE A 133 3.73 -0.64 -2.40
N MET A 134 2.63 0.05 -2.63
CA MET A 134 1.31 -0.53 -2.86
C MET A 134 0.87 -0.26 -4.31
N LEU A 135 0.50 -1.30 -5.05
CA LEU A 135 0.14 -1.27 -6.47
C LEU A 135 -1.32 -1.70 -6.65
N LEU A 136 -2.09 -0.88 -7.35
CA LEU A 136 -3.43 -1.20 -7.83
C LEU A 136 -3.44 -1.27 -9.36
N LEU A 137 -3.86 -2.41 -9.89
CA LEU A 137 -4.09 -2.65 -11.31
C LEU A 137 -5.58 -2.89 -11.54
N ALA A 138 -6.15 -2.24 -12.56
CA ALA A 138 -7.52 -2.44 -12.99
C ALA A 138 -7.63 -2.37 -14.52
N ARG A 139 -8.63 -3.01 -15.11
CA ARG A 139 -8.88 -2.90 -16.57
C ARG A 139 -9.56 -1.58 -16.94
N ASP A 140 -10.37 -1.04 -16.05
CA ASP A 140 -11.23 0.10 -16.31
C ASP A 140 -11.44 0.97 -15.05
N LEU A 141 -12.19 2.07 -15.21
CA LEU A 141 -12.46 3.00 -14.12
C LEU A 141 -13.35 2.43 -13.02
N LYS A 142 -14.21 1.45 -13.32
CA LYS A 142 -15.03 0.79 -12.31
C LYS A 142 -14.14 -0.01 -11.37
N GLY A 143 -13.18 -0.76 -11.93
CA GLY A 143 -12.15 -1.46 -11.17
C GLY A 143 -11.26 -0.50 -10.37
N ILE A 144 -10.85 0.65 -10.94
CA ILE A 144 -10.12 1.68 -10.20
C ILE A 144 -10.92 2.19 -9.01
N ASN A 145 -12.20 2.54 -9.20
CA ASN A 145 -13.03 3.08 -8.13
C ASN A 145 -13.25 2.05 -7.01
N SER A 146 -13.53 0.80 -7.37
CA SER A 146 -13.65 -0.29 -6.39
C SER A 146 -12.33 -0.55 -5.67
N GLY A 147 -11.20 -0.55 -6.38
CA GLY A 147 -9.88 -0.72 -5.79
C GLY A 147 -9.49 0.42 -4.85
N VAL A 148 -9.79 1.66 -5.22
CA VAL A 148 -9.56 2.84 -4.37
C VAL A 148 -10.41 2.79 -3.10
N ASN A 149 -11.67 2.33 -3.17
CA ASN A 149 -12.48 2.12 -1.98
C ASN A 149 -11.81 1.13 -1.00
N THR A 150 -11.26 0.03 -1.52
CA THR A 150 -10.52 -0.95 -0.70
C THR A 150 -9.21 -0.39 -0.16
N MET A 151 -8.48 0.41 -0.96
CA MET A 151 -7.29 1.12 -0.46
C MET A 151 -7.66 2.06 0.69
N GLU A 152 -8.77 2.80 0.58
CA GLU A 152 -9.26 3.72 1.60
C GLU A 152 -9.58 2.99 2.91
N GLU A 153 -10.28 1.86 2.84
CA GLU A 153 -10.63 1.05 4.01
C GLU A 153 -9.39 0.49 4.73
N ILE A 154 -8.41 -0.01 3.96
CA ILE A 154 -7.12 -0.50 4.47
C ILE A 154 -6.32 0.64 5.11
N LEU A 155 -6.16 1.76 4.40
CA LEU A 155 -5.37 2.90 4.86
C LEU A 155 -6.02 3.58 6.07
N LYS A 156 -7.35 3.62 6.13
CA LYS A 156 -8.09 4.16 7.27
C LYS A 156 -7.79 3.35 8.52
N GLN A 157 -7.92 2.02 8.47
CA GLN A 157 -7.58 1.15 9.60
C GLN A 157 -6.15 1.37 10.08
N ILE A 158 -5.19 1.45 9.14
CA ILE A 158 -3.76 1.68 9.45
C ILE A 158 -3.54 3.02 10.14
N LEU A 159 -4.13 4.09 9.62
CA LEU A 159 -3.98 5.43 10.19
C LEU A 159 -4.68 5.52 11.55
N GLU A 160 -5.86 4.93 11.71
CA GLU A 160 -6.57 4.88 13.01
C GLU A 160 -5.75 4.14 14.06
N ASP A 161 -5.21 2.97 13.73
CA ASP A 161 -4.36 2.19 14.63
C ASP A 161 -3.06 2.93 15.00
N TYR A 162 -2.38 3.52 14.02
CA TYR A 162 -1.14 4.26 14.25
C TYR A 162 -1.36 5.51 15.12
N PHE A 163 -2.31 6.38 14.75
CA PHE A 163 -2.57 7.61 15.51
C PHE A 163 -3.28 7.33 16.84
N GLY A 164 -3.98 6.20 16.98
CA GLY A 164 -4.60 5.76 18.23
C GLY A 164 -3.60 5.32 19.31
N LYS A 165 -2.45 4.76 18.91
CA LYS A 165 -1.40 4.30 19.84
C LYS A 165 -0.67 5.43 20.56
N LYS A 166 -0.72 6.66 20.02
CA LYS A 166 -0.03 7.85 20.56
C LYS A 166 1.48 7.68 20.77
N ASN A 167 2.10 6.66 20.16
CA ASN A 167 3.53 6.43 20.14
C ASN A 167 4.04 6.67 18.72
N PHE A 168 4.42 7.91 18.43
CA PHE A 168 4.79 8.38 17.09
C PHE A 168 6.27 8.16 16.73
N GLU A 169 7.00 7.38 17.54
CA GLU A 169 8.42 7.08 17.30
C GLU A 169 8.62 6.00 16.22
N GLU A 170 7.55 5.36 15.74
CA GLU A 170 7.59 4.29 14.74
C GLU A 170 7.02 4.75 13.40
N PHE A 171 7.48 4.19 12.29
CA PHE A 171 6.87 4.44 10.98
C PHE A 171 5.43 3.91 10.92
N ILE A 172 4.60 4.49 10.05
CA ILE A 172 3.31 3.89 9.70
C ILE A 172 3.59 2.63 8.87
N LYS A 173 3.17 1.46 9.38
CA LYS A 173 3.47 0.15 8.78
C LYS A 173 2.24 -0.46 8.12
N ILE A 174 2.37 -0.91 6.87
CA ILE A 174 1.36 -1.66 6.13
C ILE A 174 1.85 -3.09 5.94
N ARG A 175 1.08 -4.08 6.43
CA ARG A 175 1.39 -5.50 6.18
C ARG A 175 1.39 -5.78 4.68
N GLN A 176 2.32 -6.63 4.21
CA GLN A 176 2.29 -7.09 2.82
C GLN A 176 1.10 -8.01 2.55
N PHE A 177 0.49 -7.82 1.39
CA PHE A 177 -0.64 -8.62 0.96
C PHE A 177 -0.77 -8.66 -0.57
N LYS A 178 -1.57 -9.62 -1.03
CA LYS A 178 -2.13 -9.68 -2.38
C LYS A 178 -3.63 -9.84 -2.25
N LEU A 179 -4.37 -9.03 -3.00
CA LEU A 179 -5.82 -8.97 -3.00
C LEU A 179 -6.32 -8.95 -4.44
N PHE A 180 -7.29 -9.81 -4.73
CA PHE A 180 -7.96 -9.88 -6.03
C PHE A 180 -9.47 -9.77 -5.83
N ASN A 181 -10.11 -8.95 -6.66
CA ASN A 181 -11.57 -8.76 -6.65
C ASN A 181 -12.12 -8.58 -8.06
#